data_AF-X0VVA1-F1
#
_entry.id   AF-X0VVA1-F1
#
_cell.length_a   1.000
_cell.length_b   1.000
_cell.length_c   1.000
_cell.angle_alpha   90.00
_cell.angle_beta   90.00
_cell.angle_gamma   90.00
#
_symmetry.space_group_name_H-M   'P 1'
#
loop_
_entity.id
_entity.type
_entity.pdbx_description
1 polymer ?
#
loop_
_entity_poly.entity_id
_entity_poly.type
_entity_poly.pdbx_seq_one_letter_code
_entity_poly.pdbx_strand_id
1 'polypeptide(L)' 'MTREEVLDDLRKKFKDDIIEIVDKSPKRVYIEIKHESLVKVASYIFKDLEARFNTASGVD' A
#
# COMPACT_ATOMS: atom_id res chain seq x y z
N MET A 1 11.40 7.54 -6.54
CA MET A 1 11.48 6.09 -6.33
C MET A 1 10.89 5.37 -7.54
N THR A 2 11.47 4.25 -7.92
CA THR A 2 10.87 3.31 -8.87
C THR A 2 9.74 2.53 -8.21
N ARG A 3 8.92 1.84 -9.01
CA ARG A 3 7.85 0.97 -8.51
C ARG A 3 8.41 -0.12 -7.60
N GLU A 4 9.53 -0.72 -8.01
CA GLU A 4 10.19 -1.82 -7.31
C GLU A 4 10.74 -1.36 -5.96
N GLU A 5 11.31 -0.15 -5.89
CA GLU A 5 11.78 0.47 -4.64
C GLU A 5 10.64 0.68 -3.65
N VAL A 6 9.49 1.19 -4.12
CA VAL A 6 8.31 1.41 -3.26
C VAL A 6 7.78 0.08 -2.71
N LEU A 7 7.71 -0.96 -3.55
CA LEU A 7 7.22 -2.27 -3.13
C LEU A 7 8.17 -2.95 -2.14
N ASP A 8 9.47 -2.86 -2.36
CA ASP A 8 10.47 -3.40 -1.45
C ASP A 8 10.43 -2.69 -0.08
N ASP A 9 10.30 -1.38 -0.07
CA ASP A 9 10.20 -0.59 1.16
C ASP A 9 8.90 -0.88 1.94
N LEU A 10 7.75 -0.98 1.25
CA LEU A 10 6.48 -1.39 1.87
C LEU A 10 6.58 -2.79 2.49
N ARG A 11 7.17 -3.75 1.79
CA ARG A 11 7.38 -5.12 2.31
C ARG A 11 8.26 -5.15 3.55
N LYS A 12 9.31 -4.31 3.58
CA LYS A 12 10.24 -4.24 4.72
C LYS A 12 9.59 -3.56 5.93
N LYS A 13 8.93 -2.42 5.74
CA LYS A 13 8.33 -1.64 6.84
C LYS A 13 7.08 -2.27 7.42
N PHE A 14 6.28 -2.94 6.60
CA PHE A 14 4.94 -3.43 6.95
C PHE A 14 4.81 -4.94 6.80
N LYS A 15 5.91 -5.68 6.96
CA LYS A 15 5.97 -7.14 6.79
C LYS A 15 4.87 -7.87 7.57
N ASP A 16 4.62 -7.46 8.81
CA ASP A 16 3.65 -8.11 9.70
C ASP A 16 2.22 -7.59 9.50
N ASP A 17 2.03 -6.61 8.62
CA ASP A 17 0.77 -5.89 8.39
C ASP A 17 0.15 -6.17 7.04
N ILE A 18 0.98 -6.46 6.05
CA ILE A 18 0.56 -6.81 4.69
C ILE A 18 0.12 -8.26 4.68
N ILE A 19 -1.11 -8.49 4.24
CA ILE A 19 -1.69 -9.83 4.04
C ILE A 19 -1.28 -10.35 2.68
N GLU A 20 -1.45 -9.54 1.64
CA GLU A 20 -1.18 -9.93 0.26
C GLU A 20 -0.73 -8.73 -0.59
N ILE A 21 0.11 -9.00 -1.59
CA ILE A 21 0.43 -8.04 -2.66
C ILE A 21 0.14 -8.70 -4.00
N VAL A 22 -0.82 -8.16 -4.74
CA VAL A 22 -1.21 -8.65 -6.05
C VAL A 22 -0.79 -7.67 -7.12
N ASP A 23 0.03 -8.17 -8.05
CA ASP A 23 0.44 -7.42 -9.22
C ASP A 23 -0.65 -7.43 -10.29
N LYS A 24 -1.45 -6.36 -10.36
CA LYS A 24 -2.58 -6.31 -11.28
C LYS A 24 -2.16 -5.91 -12.69
N SER A 25 -1.21 -4.98 -12.80
CA SER A 25 -0.62 -4.52 -14.07
C SER A 25 0.68 -3.77 -13.82
N PRO A 26 1.48 -3.43 -14.86
CA PRO A 26 2.72 -2.68 -14.68
C PRO A 26 2.58 -1.34 -13.95
N LYS A 27 1.37 -0.77 -13.92
CA LYS A 27 1.06 0.51 -13.28
C LYS A 27 0.15 0.38 -12.06
N ARG A 28 -0.27 -0.83 -11.68
CA ARG A 28 -1.24 -1.03 -10.59
C ARG A 28 -0.92 -2.26 -9.76
N VAL A 29 -0.75 -2.03 -8.47
CA VAL A 29 -0.55 -3.06 -7.46
C VAL A 29 -1.67 -2.94 -6.44
N TYR A 30 -2.23 -4.07 -6.03
CA TYR A 30 -3.15 -4.14 -4.90
C TYR A 30 -2.39 -4.68 -3.69
N ILE A 31 -2.61 -4.04 -2.56
CA ILE A 31 -2.01 -4.41 -1.28
C ILE A 31 -3.15 -4.58 -0.31
N GLU A 32 -3.30 -5.80 0.17
CA GLU A 32 -4.21 -6.12 1.26
C GLU A 32 -3.46 -6.00 2.58
N ILE A 33 -4.10 -5.36 3.56
CA ILE A 33 -3.51 -5.11 4.87
C ILE A 33 -4.47 -5.52 5.97
N LYS A 34 -3.92 -5.81 7.15
CA LYS A 34 -4.70 -5.97 8.37
C LYS A 34 -5.47 -4.70 8.70
N HIS A 35 -6.69 -4.86 9.21
CA HIS A 35 -7.58 -3.75 9.53
C HIS A 35 -6.95 -2.76 10.53
N GLU A 36 -6.33 -3.28 11.59
CA GLU A 36 -5.64 -2.50 12.62
C GLU A 36 -4.46 -1.66 12.08
N SER A 37 -3.95 -2.02 10.89
CA SER A 37 -2.79 -1.38 10.27
C SER A 37 -3.16 -0.25 9.31
N LEU A 38 -4.46 0.00 9.10
CA LEU A 38 -4.96 1.00 8.16
C LEU A 38 -4.31 2.38 8.36
N VAL A 39 -4.35 2.91 9.58
CA VAL A 39 -3.86 4.28 9.86
C VAL A 39 -2.37 4.40 9.60
N LYS A 40 -1.56 3.43 10.01
CA LYS A 40 -0.09 3.50 9.84
C LYS A 40 0.34 3.33 8.39
N VAL A 41 -0.25 2.37 7.66
CA VAL A 41 0.09 2.13 6.25
C VAL A 41 -0.36 3.31 5.39
N ALA A 42 -1.60 3.80 5.60
CA ALA A 42 -2.10 4.96 4.87
C ALA A 42 -1.29 6.22 5.17
N SER A 43 -0.87 6.44 6.42
CA SER A 43 -0.02 7.58 6.77
C SER A 43 1.30 7.55 6.00
N TYR A 44 1.95 6.39 5.93
CA TYR A 44 3.18 6.24 5.15
C TYR A 44 2.97 6.54 3.66
N ILE A 45 1.93 5.95 3.06
CA ILE A 45 1.63 6.12 1.64
C ILE A 45 1.34 7.59 1.29
N PHE A 46 0.51 8.27 2.08
CA PHE A 46 0.03 9.60 1.70
C PHE A 46 0.89 10.74 2.23
N LYS A 47 1.64 10.55 3.32
CA LYS A 47 2.47 11.60 3.92
C LYS A 47 3.95 11.43 3.59
N ASP A 48 4.47 10.22 3.71
CA ASP A 48 5.91 9.98 3.54
C ASP A 48 6.27 9.71 2.07
N LEU A 49 5.43 8.96 1.35
CA LEU A 49 5.54 8.78 -0.10
C LEU A 49 4.84 9.87 -0.92
N GLU A 50 4.16 10.81 -0.24
CA GLU A 50 3.43 11.93 -0.85
C GLU A 50 2.41 11.51 -1.94
N ALA A 51 1.87 10.28 -1.85
CA ALA A 51 0.87 9.82 -2.78
C ALA A 51 -0.42 10.65 -2.68
N ARG A 52 -1.20 10.69 -3.76
CA ARG A 52 -2.50 11.36 -3.77
C ARG A 52 -3.63 10.37 -3.57
N PHE A 53 -4.52 10.67 -2.64
CA PHE A 53 -5.76 9.93 -2.47
C PHE A 53 -6.73 10.28 -3.60
N ASN A 54 -7.20 9.28 -4.34
CA ASN A 54 -8.05 9.49 -5.51
C ASN A 54 -9.47 8.93 -5.33
N THR A 55 -9.63 7.74 -4.74
CA THR A 55 -10.94 7.09 -4.63
C THR A 55 -11.00 6.19 -3.39
N ALA A 56 -12.12 6.25 -2.67
CA ALA A 56 -12.57 5.20 -1.75
C ALA A 56 -13.79 4.51 -2.36
N SER A 57 -13.75 3.18 -2.41
CA SER A 57 -14.86 2.34 -2.85
C SER A 57 -15.10 1.26 -1.79
N GLY A 58 -16.37 0.99 -1.49
CA GLY A 58 -16.79 -0.15 -0.68
C GLY A 58 -17.51 -1.17 -1.56
N VAL A 59 -17.37 -2.45 -1.23
CA VAL A 59 -18.14 -3.55 -1.79
C VAL A 59 -19.05 -4.11 -0.70
N ASP A 60 -20.24 -4.56 -1.06
CA ASP A 60 -21.20 -5.28 -0.19
C ASP A 60 -21.00 -6.79 -0.33
#